data_AF-W7DR37-F1
#
_entry.id   AF-W7DR37-F1
#
_cell.length_a   1.000
_cell.length_b   1.000
_cell.length_c   1.000
_cell.angle_alpha   90.00
_cell.angle_beta   90.00
_cell.angle_gamma   90.00
#
_symmetry.space_group_name_H-M   'P 1'
#
loop_
_entity.id
_entity.type
_entity.pdbx_description
1 polymer ?
#
loop_
_entity_poly.entity_id
_entity_poly.type
_entity_poly.pdbx_seq_one_letter_code
_entity_poly.pdbx_strand_id
1 'polypeptide(L)'
;MMDGFVQAIRDGLDQANFKEIPIMSYAVKYASAFYGPFREAADGAPQFGDRKTYQMDPANRKEAFLEAKSDEREGADFIIVKPAMSYLDIVRDVRNTTNLPVVAYNVSGEYAMVKAASQNNWIDEEKNCHGNATKYETSRCRFNY
;
A
#
# COMPACT_ATOMS: atom_id res chain seq x y z
N MET A 1 0.47 2.28 -10.79
CA MET A 1 -0.26 3.46 -11.26
C MET A 1 0.21 3.78 -12.67
N MET A 2 0.12 2.80 -13.55
CA MET A 2 0.10 3.05 -14.98
C MET A 2 -1.30 2.62 -15.37
N ASP A 3 -2.03 3.45 -16.08
CA ASP A 3 -3.43 3.16 -16.39
C ASP A 3 -3.53 1.85 -17.20
N GLY A 4 -4.51 0.99 -16.89
CA GLY A 4 -4.72 -0.27 -17.60
C GLY A 4 -3.74 -1.40 -17.27
N PHE A 5 -2.86 -1.23 -16.28
CA PHE A 5 -1.84 -2.24 -15.99
C PHE A 5 -2.43 -3.55 -15.44
N VAL A 6 -3.56 -3.51 -14.72
CA VAL A 6 -4.21 -4.72 -14.20
C VAL A 6 -4.75 -5.53 -15.37
N GLN A 7 -5.42 -4.88 -16.32
CA GLN A 7 -5.92 -5.54 -17.53
C GLN A 7 -4.78 -6.19 -18.31
N ALA A 8 -3.68 -5.45 -18.53
CA ALA A 8 -2.53 -5.97 -19.27
C ALA A 8 -1.90 -7.21 -18.59
N ILE A 9 -1.82 -7.21 -17.25
CA ILE A 9 -1.33 -8.37 -16.49
C ILE A 9 -2.32 -9.54 -16.58
N ARG A 10 -3.62 -9.28 -16.42
CA ARG A 10 -4.68 -10.31 -16.51
C ARG A 10 -4.69 -10.99 -17.87
N ASP A 11 -4.64 -10.21 -18.93
CA ASP A 11 -4.57 -10.72 -20.31
C ASP A 11 -3.32 -11.58 -20.53
N GLY A 12 -2.16 -11.13 -20.04
CA GLY A 12 -0.91 -11.88 -20.14
C GLY A 12 -0.94 -13.20 -19.38
N LEU A 13 -1.50 -13.21 -18.17
CA LEU A 13 -1.69 -14.43 -17.38
C LEU A 13 -2.68 -15.39 -18.06
N ASP A 14 -3.78 -14.88 -18.61
CA ASP A 14 -4.79 -15.71 -19.28
C ASP A 14 -4.27 -16.35 -20.57
N GLN A 15 -3.50 -15.61 -21.36
CA GLN A 15 -2.85 -16.13 -22.57
C GLN A 15 -1.83 -17.23 -22.25
N ALA A 16 -1.15 -17.11 -21.10
CA ALA A 16 -0.22 -18.12 -20.59
C ALA A 16 -0.91 -19.23 -19.77
N ASN A 17 -2.25 -19.24 -19.71
CA ASN A 17 -3.08 -20.23 -19.02
C ASN A 17 -2.91 -20.26 -17.48
N PHE A 18 -2.59 -19.12 -16.86
CA PHE A 18 -2.48 -18.90 -15.41
C PHE A 18 -3.72 -18.16 -14.86
N LYS A 19 -4.91 -18.71 -15.11
CA LYS A 19 -6.19 -18.04 -14.81
C LYS A 19 -6.47 -17.91 -13.31
N GLU A 20 -5.93 -18.85 -12.54
CA GLU A 20 -6.09 -18.94 -11.09
C GLU A 20 -5.13 -18.03 -10.29
N ILE A 21 -4.16 -17.40 -10.95
CA ILE A 21 -3.19 -16.53 -10.27
C ILE A 21 -3.86 -15.18 -9.97
N PRO A 22 -3.95 -14.80 -8.67
CA PRO A 22 -4.63 -13.56 -8.29
C PRO A 22 -3.75 -12.34 -8.53
N ILE A 23 -4.39 -11.21 -8.82
CA ILE A 23 -3.75 -9.91 -8.97
C ILE A 23 -4.06 -9.05 -7.75
N MET A 24 -3.01 -8.70 -7.02
CA MET A 24 -3.12 -7.76 -5.90
C MET A 24 -2.68 -6.38 -6.35
N SER A 25 -3.65 -5.51 -6.61
CA SER A 25 -3.37 -4.20 -7.16
C SER A 25 -2.99 -3.19 -6.09
N TYR A 26 -1.93 -2.41 -6.36
CA TYR A 26 -1.64 -1.15 -5.66
C TYR A 26 -2.54 -0.02 -6.16
N ALA A 27 -3.86 -0.24 -6.22
CA ALA A 27 -4.81 0.67 -6.85
C ALA A 27 -4.81 2.07 -6.22
N VAL A 28 -4.65 2.17 -4.90
CA VAL A 28 -4.59 3.48 -4.23
C VAL A 28 -3.19 3.69 -3.68
N LYS A 29 -2.36 4.39 -4.46
CA LYS A 29 -0.96 4.66 -4.11
C LYS A 29 -0.64 6.15 -4.18
N TYR A 30 -0.58 6.76 -3.00
CA TYR A 30 -0.27 8.18 -2.83
C TYR A 30 1.21 8.50 -2.95
N ALA A 31 1.51 9.70 -3.44
CA ALA A 31 2.83 10.31 -3.44
C ALA A 31 3.21 10.73 -2.01
N SER A 32 3.82 9.84 -1.25
CA SER A 32 4.06 10.04 0.18
C SER A 32 5.55 10.20 0.54
N ALA A 33 5.82 11.01 1.56
CA ALA A 33 7.12 11.14 2.21
C ALA A 33 7.49 9.91 3.07
N PHE A 34 6.51 9.07 3.46
CA PHE A 34 6.76 7.88 4.28
C PHE A 34 7.56 6.77 3.56
N TYR A 35 7.91 6.94 2.28
CA TYR A 35 8.68 5.95 1.54
C TYR A 35 10.20 6.09 1.68
N GLY A 36 10.70 7.10 2.41
CA GLY A 36 12.14 7.36 2.59
C GLY A 36 12.97 6.12 2.93
N PRO A 37 12.70 5.43 4.06
CA PRO A 37 13.50 4.28 4.46
C PRO A 37 13.44 3.10 3.47
N PHE A 38 12.31 2.91 2.78
CA PHE A 38 12.21 1.90 1.71
C PHE A 38 13.08 2.25 0.50
N ARG A 39 13.21 3.53 0.15
CA ARG A 39 14.04 3.95 -0.99
C ARG A 39 15.52 3.69 -0.73
N GLU A 40 15.97 3.93 0.51
CA GLU A 40 17.32 3.59 0.96
C GLU A 40 17.54 2.07 0.92
N ALA A 41 16.61 1.30 1.47
CA ALA A 41 16.73 -0.17 1.51
C ALA A 41 16.65 -0.85 0.13
N ALA A 42 15.95 -0.24 -0.83
CA ALA A 42 15.73 -0.83 -2.16
C ALA A 42 16.72 -0.34 -3.23
N ASP A 43 17.76 0.41 -2.86
CA ASP A 43 18.64 1.17 -3.80
C ASP A 43 17.85 1.96 -4.85
N GLY A 44 16.63 2.37 -4.48
CA GLY A 44 15.56 2.74 -5.40
C GLY A 44 15.23 4.23 -5.37
N ALA A 45 16.11 5.05 -4.78
CA ALA A 45 15.98 6.50 -4.87
C ALA A 45 16.00 6.91 -6.36
N PRO A 46 15.03 7.73 -6.82
CA PRO A 46 15.06 8.20 -8.21
C PRO A 46 16.36 8.94 -8.48
N GLN A 47 17.10 8.52 -9.51
CA GLN A 47 18.32 9.22 -9.95
C GLN A 47 18.02 10.65 -10.42
N PHE A 48 16.77 10.94 -10.81
CA PHE A 48 16.28 12.27 -11.16
C PHE A 48 14.75 12.37 -10.97
N GLY A 49 14.23 13.51 -10.48
CA GLY A 49 12.80 13.84 -10.44
C GLY A 49 11.98 13.30 -9.24
N ASP A 50 10.67 13.54 -9.29
CA ASP A 50 9.67 13.11 -8.29
C ASP A 50 8.67 12.15 -8.95
N ARG A 51 8.08 11.23 -8.17
CA ARG A 51 7.13 10.20 -8.65
C ARG A 51 5.68 10.70 -8.72
N LYS A 52 5.47 12.01 -8.59
CA LYS A 52 4.16 12.69 -8.60
C LYS A 52 3.40 12.56 -9.92
N THR A 53 4.06 12.22 -11.02
CA THR A 53 3.41 12.10 -12.32
C THR A 53 2.53 10.86 -12.47
N TYR A 54 2.70 9.88 -11.58
CA TYR A 54 1.91 8.66 -11.59
C TYR A 54 1.44 8.23 -10.18
N GLN A 55 2.02 8.76 -9.11
CA GLN A 55 1.47 8.55 -7.77
C GLN A 55 0.43 9.62 -7.47
N MET A 56 -0.65 9.21 -6.81
CA MET A 56 -1.79 10.08 -6.54
C MET A 56 -1.41 11.24 -5.63
N ASP A 57 -2.08 12.38 -5.78
CA ASP A 57 -1.93 13.51 -4.88
C ASP A 57 -2.47 13.14 -3.48
N PRO A 58 -1.67 13.25 -2.40
CA PRO A 58 -2.10 13.07 -1.01
C PRO A 58 -3.39 13.79 -0.62
N ALA A 59 -3.68 14.95 -1.21
CA ALA A 59 -4.88 15.72 -0.92
C ALA A 59 -6.14 15.15 -1.60
N ASN A 60 -5.97 14.24 -2.55
CA ASN A 60 -7.06 13.77 -3.41
C ASN A 60 -7.70 12.48 -2.91
N ARG A 61 -8.78 12.65 -2.15
CA ARG A 61 -9.63 11.55 -1.69
C ARG A 61 -10.51 10.96 -2.79
N LYS A 62 -10.97 11.78 -3.75
CA LYS A 62 -11.95 11.33 -4.76
C LYS A 62 -11.32 10.38 -5.79
N GLU A 63 -10.07 10.65 -6.15
CA GLU A 63 -9.29 9.82 -7.08
C GLU A 63 -9.12 8.40 -6.57
N ALA A 64 -8.99 8.18 -5.25
CA ALA A 64 -8.88 6.83 -4.68
C ALA A 64 -10.03 5.89 -5.09
N PHE A 65 -11.25 6.42 -5.17
CA PHE A 65 -12.41 5.65 -5.60
C PHE A 65 -12.40 5.35 -7.10
N LEU A 66 -11.88 6.28 -7.90
CA LEU A 66 -11.80 6.11 -9.35
C LEU A 66 -10.76 5.05 -9.69
N GLU A 67 -9.57 5.14 -9.08
CA GLU A 67 -8.48 4.18 -9.27
C GLU A 67 -8.89 2.78 -8.78
N ALA A 68 -9.41 2.66 -7.56
CA ALA A 68 -9.86 1.37 -7.01
C ALA A 68 -10.95 0.71 -7.88
N LYS A 69 -11.90 1.51 -8.39
CA LYS A 69 -12.95 1.01 -9.27
C LYS A 69 -12.46 0.67 -10.67
N SER A 70 -11.43 1.36 -11.18
CA SER A 70 -10.79 1.01 -12.45
C SER A 70 -10.16 -0.37 -12.34
N ASP A 71 -9.29 -0.55 -11.34
CA ASP A 71 -8.57 -1.81 -11.14
C ASP A 71 -9.50 -3.00 -10.83
N GLU A 72 -10.59 -2.76 -10.07
CA GLU A 72 -11.62 -3.79 -9.86
C GLU A 72 -12.30 -4.21 -11.18
N ARG A 73 -12.55 -3.27 -12.10
CA ARG A 73 -13.13 -3.58 -13.42
C ARG A 73 -12.14 -4.29 -14.35
N GLU A 74 -10.87 -3.98 -14.21
CA GLU A 74 -9.77 -4.59 -14.98
C GLU A 74 -9.43 -6.01 -14.50
N GLY A 75 -9.99 -6.46 -13.38
CA GLY A 75 -9.85 -7.83 -12.87
C GLY A 75 -8.86 -7.98 -11.71
N ALA A 76 -8.68 -6.96 -10.89
CA ALA A 76 -7.95 -7.09 -9.64
C ALA A 76 -8.74 -7.96 -8.64
N ASP A 77 -8.03 -8.82 -7.91
CA ASP A 77 -8.60 -9.68 -6.86
C ASP A 77 -8.49 -9.04 -5.47
N PHE A 78 -7.55 -8.11 -5.30
CA PHE A 78 -7.31 -7.38 -4.06
C PHE A 78 -6.99 -5.92 -4.36
N ILE A 79 -7.44 -5.03 -3.45
CA ILE A 79 -7.14 -3.60 -3.52
C ILE A 79 -6.23 -3.21 -2.36
N ILE A 80 -5.03 -2.71 -2.66
CA ILE A 80 -4.12 -2.14 -1.67
C ILE A 80 -4.31 -0.62 -1.59
N VAL A 81 -4.38 -0.10 -0.36
CA VAL A 81 -4.18 1.33 -0.05
C VAL A 81 -2.80 1.53 0.58
N LYS A 82 -2.05 2.50 0.04
CA LYS A 82 -0.68 2.80 0.46
C LYS A 82 -0.39 4.31 0.40
N PRO A 83 0.13 4.92 1.49
CA PRO A 83 0.39 4.38 2.83
C PRO A 83 -0.87 3.99 3.62
N ALA A 84 -0.72 3.33 4.76
CA ALA A 84 -1.84 2.85 5.57
C ALA A 84 -2.21 3.80 6.71
N MET A 85 -1.30 4.02 7.66
CA MET A 85 -1.60 4.66 8.95
C MET A 85 -2.12 6.10 8.77
N SER A 86 -1.58 6.81 7.79
CA SER A 86 -1.98 8.18 7.46
C SER A 86 -3.22 8.29 6.55
N TYR A 87 -3.75 7.16 6.06
CA TYR A 87 -4.87 7.11 5.10
C TYR A 87 -5.92 6.06 5.51
N LEU A 88 -6.10 5.83 6.82
CA LEU A 88 -7.10 4.89 7.34
C LEU A 88 -8.54 5.29 6.98
N ASP A 89 -8.78 6.59 6.78
CA ASP A 89 -10.03 7.11 6.23
C ASP A 89 -10.26 6.61 4.80
N ILE A 90 -9.23 6.62 3.95
CA ILE A 90 -9.29 6.06 2.59
C ILE A 90 -9.44 4.54 2.61
N VAL A 91 -8.73 3.83 3.49
CA VAL A 91 -8.91 2.37 3.68
C VAL A 91 -10.37 2.05 4.01
N ARG A 92 -10.95 2.79 4.97
CA ARG A 92 -12.34 2.60 5.38
C ARG A 92 -13.30 2.88 4.23
N ASP A 93 -13.08 3.97 3.52
CA ASP A 93 -13.88 4.39 2.38
C ASP A 93 -13.87 3.35 1.25
N VAL A 94 -12.68 2.94 0.80
CA VAL A 94 -12.52 1.91 -0.24
C VAL A 94 -13.21 0.62 0.18
N ARG A 95 -13.02 0.19 1.44
CA ARG A 95 -13.68 -1.02 1.98
C ARG A 95 -15.20 -0.95 1.91
N ASN A 96 -15.80 0.23 2.07
CA ASN A 96 -17.25 0.41 1.98
C ASN A 96 -17.77 0.42 0.53
N THR A 97 -16.90 0.60 -0.46
CA THR A 97 -17.28 0.73 -1.87
C THR A 97 -17.01 -0.49 -2.74
N THR A 98 -16.15 -1.41 -2.28
CA THR A 98 -15.81 -2.64 -3.01
C THR A 98 -16.15 -3.89 -2.20
N ASN A 99 -16.42 -5.01 -2.88
CA ASN A 99 -16.53 -6.32 -2.24
C ASN A 99 -15.20 -7.08 -2.18
N LEU A 100 -14.18 -6.59 -2.88
CA LEU A 100 -12.84 -7.18 -2.87
C LEU A 100 -12.19 -7.04 -1.48
N PRO A 101 -11.31 -7.98 -1.09
CA PRO A 101 -10.47 -7.80 0.07
C PRO A 101 -9.59 -6.54 -0.07
N VAL A 102 -9.62 -5.70 0.96
CA VAL A 102 -8.82 -4.47 1.03
C VAL A 102 -7.62 -4.71 1.93
N VAL A 103 -6.44 -4.34 1.44
CA VAL A 103 -5.17 -4.50 2.13
C VAL A 103 -4.61 -3.11 2.44
N ALA A 104 -4.27 -2.86 3.70
CA ALA A 104 -3.56 -1.65 4.09
C ALA A 104 -2.06 -1.96 4.13
N TYR A 105 -1.24 -1.14 3.46
CA TYR A 105 0.21 -1.34 3.48
C TYR A 105 0.87 -0.45 4.53
N ASN A 106 1.25 -1.01 5.68
CA ASN A 106 2.10 -0.33 6.65
C ASN A 106 3.51 -0.12 6.05
N VAL A 107 3.85 1.14 5.77
CA VAL A 107 5.03 1.48 4.96
C VAL A 107 6.28 1.65 5.82
N SER A 108 7.43 1.67 5.17
CA SER A 108 8.74 1.75 5.84
C SER A 108 8.90 2.95 6.77
N GLY A 109 8.35 4.12 6.41
CA GLY A 109 8.38 5.31 7.26
C GLY A 109 7.50 5.17 8.50
N GLU A 110 6.34 4.53 8.36
CA GLU A 110 5.45 4.20 9.48
C GLU A 110 6.13 3.25 10.46
N TYR A 111 6.77 2.20 9.94
CA TYR A 111 7.62 1.31 10.73
C TYR A 111 8.79 2.04 11.42
N ALA A 112 9.53 2.88 10.67
CA ALA A 112 10.68 3.62 11.21
C ALA A 112 10.28 4.60 12.32
N MET A 113 9.12 5.25 12.21
CA MET A 113 8.59 6.10 13.28
C MET A 113 8.35 5.33 14.57
N VAL A 114 7.74 4.14 14.49
CA VAL A 114 7.49 3.29 15.66
C VAL A 114 8.82 2.82 16.26
N LYS A 115 9.77 2.36 15.44
CA LYS A 115 11.10 1.94 15.92
C LYS A 115 11.87 3.07 16.58
N ALA A 116 11.90 4.25 15.99
CA ALA A 116 12.58 5.41 16.56
C ALA A 116 11.96 5.84 17.89
N ALA A 117 10.64 5.90 17.98
CA ALA A 117 9.95 6.24 19.23
C ALA A 117 10.17 5.19 20.34
N SER A 118 10.19 3.90 19.97
CA SER A 118 10.52 2.79 20.86
C SER A 118 11.95 2.88 21.40
N GLN A 119 12.94 3.13 20.54
CA GLN A 119 14.36 3.28 20.94
C GLN A 119 14.58 4.43 21.93
N ASN A 120 13.74 5.47 21.88
CA ASN A 120 13.77 6.57 22.83
C ASN A 120 12.93 6.32 24.10
N ASN A 121 12.37 5.11 24.26
CA ASN A 121 11.48 4.71 25.34
C ASN A 121 10.19 5.57 25.45
N TRP A 122 9.73 6.18 24.35
CA TRP A 122 8.52 6.99 24.34
C TRP A 122 7.25 6.13 24.21
N ILE A 123 7.37 4.98 23.55
CA ILE A 123 6.28 4.03 23.34
C ILE A 123 6.76 2.61 23.60
N ASP A 124 5.83 1.75 23.99
CA ASP A 124 6.01 0.31 24.02
C ASP A 124 5.78 -0.25 22.60
N GLU A 125 6.84 -0.70 21.95
CA GLU A 125 6.79 -1.19 20.57
C GLU A 125 5.83 -2.34 20.39
N GLU A 126 5.90 -3.33 21.27
CA GLU A 126 5.11 -4.55 21.15
C GLU A 126 3.64 -4.19 21.26
N LYS A 127 3.24 -3.39 22.28
CA LYS A 127 1.85 -2.94 22.42
C LYS A 127 1.39 -2.09 21.25
N ASN A 128 2.24 -1.19 20.74
CA ASN A 128 1.88 -0.31 19.63
C ASN A 128 1.67 -1.09 18.32
N CYS A 129 2.56 -2.03 18.02
CA CYS A 129 2.43 -2.93 16.87
C CYS A 129 1.14 -3.75 16.93
N HIS A 130 0.77 -4.30 18.09
CA HIS A 130 -0.46 -5.09 18.24
C HIS A 130 -1.74 -4.23 18.14
N GLY A 131 -1.69 -2.96 18.55
CA GLY A 131 -2.83 -2.04 18.43
C GLY A 131 -3.05 -1.52 17.01
N ASN A 132 -1.98 -1.37 16.24
CA ASN A 132 -2.03 -0.92 14.85
C ASN A 132 -2.32 -2.05 13.84
N ALA A 133 -2.04 -3.31 14.23
CA ALA A 133 -2.22 -4.50 13.41
C ALA A 133 -3.53 -5.23 13.75
N THR A 134 -4.49 -5.33 12.83
CA THR A 134 -5.59 -6.30 12.98
C THR A 134 -5.06 -7.72 12.81
N LYS A 135 -4.68 -8.42 13.90
CA LYS A 135 -4.29 -9.85 14.07
C LYS A 135 -3.28 -10.51 13.09
N TYR A 136 -3.14 -10.05 11.84
CA TYR A 136 -2.37 -10.63 10.75
C TYR A 136 -1.03 -9.89 10.48
N GLU A 137 -0.83 -8.70 11.03
CA GLU A 137 0.40 -7.89 10.86
C GLU A 137 1.45 -8.07 11.99
N THR A 138 1.11 -8.81 13.05
CA THR A 138 1.96 -9.01 14.25
C THR A 138 3.28 -9.73 13.97
N SER A 139 3.41 -10.42 12.83
CA SER A 139 4.63 -11.12 12.44
C SER A 139 5.75 -10.18 11.95
N ARG A 140 5.44 -8.95 11.53
CA ARG A 140 6.45 -8.01 11.00
C ARG A 140 7.23 -7.25 12.08
N CYS A 141 6.68 -7.08 13.28
CA CYS A 141 7.40 -6.40 14.37
C CYS A 141 8.48 -7.25 15.06
N ARG A 142 8.62 -8.53 14.68
CA ARG A 142 9.67 -9.42 15.20
C ARG A 142 10.96 -9.45 14.37
N PHE A 143 10.99 -8.78 13.22
CA PHE A 143 12.21 -8.67 12.43
C PHE A 143 13.02 -7.47 12.90
N ASN A 144 14.09 -7.75 13.64
CA ASN A 144 15.26 -6.88 13.70
C ASN A 144 16.13 -7.25 12.49
N TYR A 145 16.42 -6.29 11.61
CA TYR A 145 17.54 -6.41 10.68
C TYR A 145 18.85 -6.13 11.43
#